data_AF-A0A510JIL7-F1
#
_entry.id   AF-A0A510JIL7-F1
#
_cell.length_a   1.000
_cell.length_b   1.000
_cell.length_c   1.000
_cell.angle_alpha   90.00
_cell.angle_beta   90.00
_cell.angle_gamma   90.00
#
_symmetry.space_group_name_H-M   'P 1'
#
loop_
_entity.id
_entity.type
_entity.pdbx_description
1 polymer ?
#
loop_
_entity_poly.entity_id
_entity_poly.type
_entity_poly.pdbx_seq_one_letter_code
_entity_poly.pdbx_strand_id
1 'polypeptide(L)'
;MTALEKEVRGVIFDLIDSEELKVNDNDEIEYTQEWLNNWLMSWILDGATTKEVMKIREYFENFEYEEQVEKSYQVGVITYDNGHQEAEWEDEIVDVTVTTKKIA
;
A
#
# COMPACT_ATOMS: atom_id res chain seq x y z
N MET A 1 -11.44 15.93 2.98
CA MET A 1 -10.41 15.78 1.95
C MET A 1 -10.34 17.03 1.08
N THR A 2 -9.20 17.72 1.01
CA THR A 2 -8.98 18.88 0.11
C THR A 2 -8.88 18.44 -1.36
N ALA A 3 -8.90 19.39 -2.31
CA ALA A 3 -8.69 19.07 -3.73
C ALA A 3 -7.30 18.47 -3.97
N LEU A 4 -6.26 19.03 -3.33
CA LEU A 4 -4.90 18.52 -3.37
C LEU A 4 -4.79 17.11 -2.78
N GLU A 5 -5.43 16.85 -1.64
CA GLU A 5 -5.44 15.50 -1.05
C GLU A 5 -6.09 14.46 -1.97
N LYS A 6 -7.19 14.83 -2.65
CA LYS A 6 -7.86 13.95 -3.63
C LYS A 6 -6.97 13.65 -4.82
N GLU A 7 -6.28 14.66 -5.32
CA GLU A 7 -5.36 14.54 -6.44
C GLU A 7 -4.17 13.65 -6.09
N VAL A 8 -3.51 13.91 -4.96
CA VAL A 8 -2.41 13.09 -4.44
C VAL A 8 -2.84 11.65 -4.24
N ARG A 9 -4.03 11.41 -3.65
CA ARG A 9 -4.58 10.06 -3.48
C ARG A 9 -4.77 9.34 -4.82
N GLY A 10 -5.29 10.05 -5.84
CA GLY A 10 -5.42 9.48 -7.18
C GLY A 10 -4.07 9.08 -7.75
N VAL A 11 -3.07 9.96 -7.66
CA VAL A 11 -1.70 9.67 -8.12
C VAL A 11 -1.09 8.48 -7.38
N ILE A 12 -1.30 8.35 -6.07
CA ILE A 12 -0.80 7.19 -5.31
C ILE A 12 -1.41 5.89 -5.82
N PHE A 13 -2.73 5.88 -6.12
CA PHE A 13 -3.35 4.69 -6.72
C PHE A 13 -2.82 4.41 -8.12
N ASP A 14 -2.62 5.42 -8.96
CA ASP A 14 -2.02 5.24 -10.29
C ASP A 14 -0.59 4.64 -10.19
N LEU A 15 0.18 5.04 -9.17
CA LEU A 15 1.52 4.49 -8.90
C LEU A 15 1.48 3.04 -8.38
N ILE A 16 0.44 2.66 -7.65
CA ILE A 16 0.22 1.27 -7.20
C ILE A 16 -0.19 0.41 -8.40
N ASP A 17 -1.14 0.88 -9.21
CA ASP A 17 -1.62 0.20 -10.40
C ASP A 17 -0.52 0.03 -11.46
N SER A 18 0.44 0.96 -11.52
CA SER A 18 1.61 0.88 -12.42
C SER A 18 2.78 0.04 -11.86
N GLU A 19 2.64 -0.52 -10.65
CA GLU A 19 3.67 -1.22 -9.89
C GLU A 19 4.91 -0.37 -9.49
N GLU A 20 4.86 0.96 -9.61
CA GLU A 20 5.91 1.86 -9.12
C GLU A 20 5.96 1.92 -7.59
N LEU A 21 4.81 1.76 -6.94
CA LEU A 21 4.65 1.51 -5.52
C LEU A 21 4.04 0.13 -5.32
N LYS A 22 4.52 -0.61 -4.32
CA LYS A 22 4.03 -1.96 -4.01
C LYS A 22 3.57 -2.02 -2.56
N VAL A 23 2.38 -2.59 -2.37
CA VAL A 23 1.89 -3.00 -1.05
C VAL A 23 2.53 -4.34 -0.72
N ASN A 24 3.23 -4.43 0.41
CA ASN A 24 3.85 -5.66 0.89
C ASN A 24 2.83 -6.55 1.65
N ASP A 25 3.26 -7.75 2.05
CA ASP A 25 2.41 -8.69 2.80
C ASP A 25 1.95 -8.19 4.19
N ASN A 26 2.55 -7.09 4.69
CA ASN A 26 2.15 -6.43 5.93
C ASN A 26 1.18 -5.26 5.70
N ASP A 27 0.61 -5.16 4.49
CA ASP A 27 -0.29 -4.08 4.10
C ASP A 27 0.43 -2.70 4.14
N GLU A 28 1.71 -2.65 3.75
CA GLU A 28 2.52 -1.41 3.76
C GLU A 28 3.01 -1.04 2.36
N ILE A 29 2.86 0.23 1.98
CA ILE A 29 3.48 0.83 0.80
C ILE A 29 4.89 1.26 1.18
N GLU A 30 5.90 0.50 0.76
CA GLU A 30 7.29 0.81 1.07
C GLU A 30 7.89 1.84 0.12
N TYR A 31 8.61 2.82 0.66
CA TYR A 31 9.30 3.84 -0.12
C TYR A 31 10.63 4.24 0.50
N THR A 32 11.61 4.61 -0.35
CA THR A 32 12.88 5.20 0.11
C THR A 32 12.79 6.72 0.16
N GLN A 33 13.66 7.37 0.93
CA GLN A 33 13.75 8.84 0.91
C GLN A 33 14.12 9.37 -0.48
N GLU A 34 14.95 8.63 -1.24
CA GLU A 34 15.34 9.00 -2.59
C GLU A 34 14.15 8.98 -3.54
N TRP A 35 13.34 7.92 -3.51
CA TRP A 35 12.11 7.82 -4.29
C TRP A 35 11.16 8.98 -3.96
N LEU A 36 10.92 9.24 -2.67
CA LEU A 36 10.03 10.33 -2.23
C LEU A 36 10.54 11.69 -2.72
N ASN A 37 11.84 11.95 -2.63
CA ASN A 37 12.43 13.20 -3.11
C ASN A 37 12.26 13.35 -4.63
N ASN A 38 12.47 12.28 -5.40
CA ASN A 38 12.32 12.30 -6.86
C ASN A 38 10.87 12.54 -7.27
N TRP A 39 9.91 11.90 -6.60
CA TRP A 39 8.49 12.12 -6.84
C TRP A 39 8.06 13.55 -6.46
N LEU A 40 8.47 14.06 -5.30
CA LEU A 40 8.18 15.45 -4.91
C LEU A 40 8.81 16.48 -5.88
N MET A 41 9.96 16.15 -6.48
CA MET A 41 10.58 16.99 -7.52
C MET A 41 9.77 17.01 -8.81
N SER A 42 9.09 15.92 -9.20
CA SER A 42 8.23 15.96 -10.39
C SER A 42 7.07 16.93 -10.23
N TRP A 43 6.45 16.98 -9.04
CA TRP A 43 5.42 17.99 -8.72
C TRP A 43 5.93 19.42 -8.85
N ILE A 44 7.16 19.70 -8.41
CA ILE A 44 7.78 21.02 -8.59
C ILE A 44 7.96 21.34 -10.08
N LEU A 45 8.42 20.38 -10.88
CA LEU A 45 8.60 20.55 -12.33
C LEU A 45 7.29 20.80 -13.06
N ASP A 46 6.19 20.24 -12.56
CA ASP A 46 4.84 20.43 -13.08
C ASP A 46 4.17 21.74 -12.58
N GLY A 47 4.89 22.53 -11.76
CA GLY A 47 4.49 23.87 -11.36
C GLY A 47 3.93 23.99 -9.95
N ALA A 48 3.96 22.92 -9.14
CA ALA A 48 3.58 22.99 -7.74
C ALA A 48 4.54 23.89 -6.95
N THR A 49 3.98 24.71 -6.07
CA THR A 49 4.75 25.55 -5.16
C THR A 49 5.41 24.71 -4.07
N THR A 50 6.48 25.23 -3.47
CA THR A 50 7.13 24.58 -2.30
C THR A 50 6.13 24.32 -1.17
N LYS A 51 5.15 25.20 -0.96
CA LYS A 51 4.11 25.05 0.06
C LYS A 51 3.17 23.89 -0.25
N GLU A 52 2.81 23.70 -1.53
CA GLU A 52 2.01 22.55 -1.96
C GLU A 52 2.80 21.26 -1.81
N VAL A 53 4.06 21.24 -2.25
CA VAL A 53 4.95 20.06 -2.13
C VAL A 53 5.16 19.64 -0.68
N MET A 54 5.30 20.60 0.25
CA MET A 54 5.33 20.29 1.68
C MET A 54 4.06 19.58 2.16
N LYS A 55 2.88 20.00 1.67
CA LYS A 55 1.63 19.34 2.00
C LYS A 55 1.51 17.98 1.34
N ILE A 56 1.90 17.85 0.06
CA ILE A 56 1.93 16.57 -0.67
C ILE A 56 2.78 15.56 0.11
N ARG A 57 3.96 15.99 0.56
CA ARG A 57 4.83 15.18 1.42
C ARG A 57 4.12 14.75 2.71
N GLU A 58 3.54 15.69 3.44
CA GLU A 58 2.81 15.40 4.68
C GLU A 58 1.66 14.42 4.44
N TYR A 59 0.91 14.58 3.34
CA TYR A 59 -0.15 13.65 2.98
C TYR A 59 0.36 12.26 2.62
N PHE A 60 1.44 12.18 1.86
CA PHE A 60 2.03 10.90 1.49
C PHE A 60 2.62 10.17 2.71
N GLU A 61 3.38 10.86 3.57
CA GLU A 61 3.99 10.26 4.76
C GLU A 61 2.95 9.77 5.80
N ASN A 62 1.72 10.30 5.74
CA ASN A 62 0.59 9.89 6.58
C ASN A 62 -0.54 9.22 5.76
N PHE A 63 -0.22 8.67 4.58
CA PHE A 63 -1.22 8.10 3.71
C PHE A 63 -1.71 6.77 4.26
N GLU A 64 -3.04 6.65 4.36
CA GLU A 64 -3.73 5.41 4.72
C GLU A 64 -5.01 5.23 3.89
N TYR A 65 -5.35 3.97 3.62
CA TYR A 65 -6.65 3.60 3.08
C TYR A 65 -7.09 2.21 3.53
N GLU A 66 -8.41 2.00 3.58
CA GLU A 66 -9.00 0.69 3.85
C GLU A 66 -9.22 -0.05 2.53
N GLU A 67 -8.90 -1.34 2.53
CA GLU A 67 -9.11 -2.25 1.41
C GLU A 67 -9.64 -3.60 1.91
N GLN A 68 -10.48 -4.26 1.12
CA GLN A 68 -10.92 -5.62 1.38
C GLN A 68 -10.04 -6.59 0.61
N VAL A 69 -9.32 -7.43 1.33
CA VAL A 69 -8.44 -8.45 0.75
C VAL A 69 -8.91 -9.84 1.17
N GLU A 70 -8.78 -10.79 0.26
CA GLU A 70 -9.01 -12.21 0.55
C GLU A 70 -7.74 -12.78 1.19
N LYS A 71 -7.85 -13.28 2.42
CA LYS A 71 -6.76 -13.97 3.12
C LYS A 71 -7.13 -15.44 3.32
N SER A 72 -6.19 -16.32 2.98
CA SER A 72 -6.33 -17.77 3.17
C SER A 72 -5.60 -18.20 4.44
N TYR A 73 -6.30 -18.90 5.32
CA TYR A 73 -5.77 -19.39 6.59
C TYR A 73 -5.83 -20.91 6.64
N GLN A 74 -4.76 -21.54 7.11
CA GLN A 74 -4.80 -22.97 7.38
C GLN A 74 -5.58 -23.21 8.68
N VAL A 75 -6.70 -23.92 8.59
CA VAL A 75 -7.59 -24.21 9.73
C VAL A 75 -7.41 -25.62 10.28
N GLY A 76 -6.76 -26.51 9.53
CA GLY A 76 -6.62 -27.90 9.92
C GLY A 76 -5.59 -28.68 9.12
N VAL A 77 -5.47 -29.97 9.48
CA VAL A 77 -4.72 -30.97 8.72
C VAL A 77 -5.57 -32.24 8.68
N ILE A 78 -5.92 -32.67 7.47
CA ILE A 78 -6.60 -33.92 7.21
C ILE A 78 -5.53 -35.02 7.17
N THR A 79 -5.63 -36.02 8.04
CA THR A 79 -4.75 -37.20 8.02
C THR A 79 -5.54 -38.40 7.54
N TYR A 80 -5.09 -39.02 6.45
CA TYR A 80 -5.69 -40.21 5.86
C TYR A 80 -5.16 -41.49 6.51
N ASP A 81 -5.91 -42.59 6.41
CA ASP A 81 -5.54 -43.90 6.99
C ASP A 81 -4.18 -44.44 6.49
N ASN A 82 -3.74 -43.99 5.31
CA ASN A 82 -2.43 -44.34 4.73
C ASN A 82 -1.27 -43.46 5.22
N GLY A 83 -1.52 -42.56 6.18
CA GLY A 83 -0.54 -41.62 6.73
C GLY A 83 -0.29 -40.37 5.88
N HIS A 84 -0.98 -40.21 4.74
CA HIS A 84 -0.93 -38.97 3.96
C HIS A 84 -1.57 -37.81 4.74
N GLN A 85 -1.04 -36.59 4.57
CA GLN A 85 -1.55 -35.40 5.21
C GLN A 85 -1.79 -34.29 4.20
N GLU A 86 -2.92 -33.60 4.32
CA GLU A 86 -3.28 -32.44 3.53
C GLU A 86 -3.69 -31.30 4.46
N ALA A 87 -3.26 -30.08 4.16
CA ALA A 87 -3.67 -28.89 4.89
C ALA A 87 -5.11 -28.52 4.49
N GLU A 88 -5.94 -28.21 5.48
CA GLU A 88 -7.29 -27.66 5.29
C GLU A 88 -7.21 -26.14 5.38
N TRP A 89 -7.83 -25.44 4.44
CA TRP A 89 -7.76 -23.98 4.28
C TRP A 89 -9.16 -23.37 4.27
N GLU A 90 -9.29 -22.17 4.86
CA GLU A 90 -10.48 -21.32 4.76
C GLU A 90 -10.07 -19.94 4.23
N ASP A 91 -10.90 -19.37 3.37
CA ASP A 91 -10.74 -18.02 2.81
C ASP A 91 -11.67 -17.04 3.55
N GLU A 92 -11.13 -15.90 3.94
CA GLU A 92 -11.88 -14.82 4.60
C GLU A 92 -11.61 -13.49 3.91
N ILE A 93 -12.67 -12.71 3.68
CA ILE A 93 -12.56 -11.30 3.27
C ILE A 93 -12.34 -10.48 4.53
N VAL A 94 -11.17 -9.87 4.65
CA VAL A 94 -10.81 -9.03 5.79
C VAL A 94 -10.60 -7.59 5.34
N ASP A 95 -11.08 -6.64 6.15
CA ASP A 95 -10.74 -5.23 5.98
C ASP A 95 -9.32 -5.00 6.52
N VAL A 96 -8.41 -4.53 5.66
CA VAL A 96 -7.04 -4.15 6.02
C VAL A 96 -6.85 -2.64 5.91
N THR A 97 -5.96 -2.10 6.74
CA THR A 97 -5.52 -0.71 6.62
C THR A 97 -4.15 -0.70 5.97
N VAL A 98 -4.08 -0.20 4.74
CA VAL A 98 -2.83 -0.03 4.02
C VAL A 98 -2.21 1.30 4.40
N THR A 99 -0.93 1.32 4.77
CA THR A 99 -0.21 2.53 5.21
C THR A 99 1.13 2.70 4.51
N THR A 100 1.65 3.92 4.43
CA THR A 100 3.01 4.15 3.90
C THR A 100 4.10 3.87 4.94
N LYS A 101 5.19 3.24 4.51
CA LYS A 101 6.35 2.97 5.36
C LYS A 101 7.66 3.36 4.70
N LYS A 102 8.38 4.26 5.35
CA LYS A 102 9.73 4.61 4.93
C LYS A 102 10.70 3.47 5.23
N ILE A 103 11.38 2.99 4.20
CA ILE A 103 12.49 2.03 4.32
C ILE A 103 13.85 2.71 4.17
N ALA A 104 14.90 2.02 4.64
CA ALA A 104 16.27 2.53 4.68
C ALA A 104 16.91 2.60 3.30
#